data_AF-A0A2N3WMP1-F1
#
_entry.id   AF-A0A2N3WMP1-F1
#
_cell.length_a   1.000
_cell.length_b   1.000
_cell.length_c   1.000
_cell.angle_alpha   90.00
_cell.angle_beta   90.00
_cell.angle_gamma   90.00
#
_symmetry.space_group_name_H-M   'P 1'
#
loop_
_entity.id
_entity.type
_entity.pdbx_description
1 polymer ?
#
loop_
_entity_poly.entity_id
_entity_poly.type
_entity_poly.pdbx_seq_one_letter_code
_entity_poly.pdbx_strand_id
1 'polypeptide(L)'
;MKPVPTASAHRLADHIDLVLPRSFRAPIDDGWAAITEPERTTRWFGPWEGDETPGRTIRVQMPIPPLDDALFHRIGRKVLLTGRQ
;
A
#
# COMPACT_ATOMS: atom_id res chain seq x y z
N MET A 1 -5.01 11.82 21.31
CA MET A 1 -4.77 12.96 20.40
C MET A 1 -5.12 12.51 18.98
N LYS A 2 -5.84 13.30 18.17
CA LYS A 2 -6.12 12.93 16.77
C LYS A 2 -4.87 13.21 15.92
N PRO A 3 -4.37 12.25 15.12
CA PRO A 3 -3.22 12.52 14.25
C PRO A 3 -3.61 13.56 13.19
N VAL A 4 -2.73 14.54 12.96
CA VAL A 4 -2.87 15.50 11.86
C VAL A 4 -2.31 14.84 10.60
N PRO A 5 -3.09 14.73 9.51
CA PRO A 5 -2.56 14.24 8.24
C PRO A 5 -1.44 15.14 7.72
N THR A 6 -0.34 14.55 7.28
CA THR A 6 0.82 15.28 6.69
C THR A 6 0.91 15.14 5.18
N ALA A 7 0.00 14.40 4.55
CA ALA A 7 -0.08 14.25 3.11
C ALA A 7 -0.79 15.46 2.47
N SER A 8 -0.43 15.76 1.22
CA SER A 8 -1.10 16.75 0.38
C SER A 8 -1.71 16.09 -0.84
N ALA A 9 -2.87 16.57 -1.29
CA ALA A 9 -3.51 16.12 -2.52
C ALA A 9 -3.54 17.28 -3.53
N HIS A 10 -2.89 17.08 -4.67
CA HIS A 10 -2.84 18.05 -5.77
C HIS A 10 -3.81 17.59 -6.86
N ARG A 11 -4.86 18.39 -7.08
CA ARG A 11 -5.86 18.09 -8.11
C ARG A 11 -5.37 18.62 -9.46
N LEU A 12 -5.30 17.72 -10.45
CA LEU A 12 -4.99 18.03 -11.84
C LEU A 12 -6.26 17.89 -12.69
N ALA A 13 -6.15 18.10 -14.01
CA ALA A 13 -7.30 18.13 -14.92
C ALA A 13 -8.06 16.80 -14.97
N ASP A 14 -7.34 15.68 -14.92
CA ASP A 14 -7.84 14.31 -15.11
C ASP A 14 -7.48 13.36 -13.95
N HIS A 15 -6.59 13.75 -13.04
CA HIS A 15 -6.17 12.92 -11.91
C HIS A 15 -5.88 13.73 -10.64
N ILE A 16 -5.58 13.02 -9.56
CA ILE A 16 -5.14 13.60 -8.29
C ILE A 16 -3.81 12.97 -7.93
N ASP A 17 -2.80 13.80 -7.72
CA ASP A 17 -1.52 13.37 -7.14
C ASP A 17 -1.63 13.41 -5.61
N LEU A 18 -1.41 12.26 -4.98
CA LEU A 18 -1.29 12.14 -3.53
C LEU A 18 0.20 12.14 -3.16
N VAL A 19 0.65 13.20 -2.49
CA VAL A 19 2.04 13.37 -2.07
C VAL A 19 2.19 13.08 -0.59
N LEU A 20 2.96 12.05 -0.24
CA LEU A 20 3.25 11.62 1.13
C LEU A 20 4.74 11.85 1.47
N PRO A 21 5.14 13.04 1.93
CA PRO A 21 6.53 13.29 2.30
C PRO A 21 6.88 12.51 3.58
N ARG A 22 8.01 11.80 3.55
CA ARG A 22 8.58 11.07 4.69
C ARG A 22 10.10 11.23 4.71
N SER A 23 10.65 11.39 5.92
CA SER A 23 12.09 11.45 6.14
C SER A 23 12.49 10.27 7.01
N PHE A 24 13.48 9.50 6.55
CA PHE A 24 14.03 8.36 7.26
C PHE A 24 15.51 8.59 7.53
N ARG A 25 15.98 8.11 8.67
CA ARG A 25 17.42 8.08 8.98
C ARG A 25 18.02 6.80 8.38
N ALA A 26 18.06 6.74 7.05
CA ALA A 26 18.60 5.62 6.30
C ALA A 26 19.36 6.13 5.06
N PRO A 27 20.42 5.43 4.62
CA PRO A 27 21.02 5.65 3.31
C PRO A 27 20.00 5.54 2.17
N ILE A 28 20.27 6.22 1.06
CA ILE A 28 19.36 6.19 -0.10
C ILE A 28 19.21 4.78 -0.67
N ASP A 29 20.30 4.00 -0.71
CA ASP A 29 20.30 2.63 -1.22
C ASP A 29 19.42 1.71 -0.38
N ASP A 30 19.41 1.87 0.95
CA ASP A 30 18.53 1.12 1.84
C ASP A 30 17.05 1.51 1.63
N GLY A 31 16.79 2.79 1.39
CA GLY A 31 15.45 3.28 1.07
C GLY A 31 14.94 2.75 -0.27
N TRP A 32 15.81 2.74 -1.29
CA TRP A 32 15.51 2.17 -2.60
C TRP A 32 15.24 0.67 -2.49
N ALA A 33 16.15 -0.08 -1.86
CA ALA A 33 15.98 -1.52 -1.67
C ALA A 33 14.70 -1.87 -0.87
N ALA A 34 14.27 -1.01 0.06
CA ALA A 34 13.04 -1.23 0.82
C ALA A 34 11.76 -1.15 -0.02
N ILE A 35 11.81 -0.50 -1.19
CA ILE A 35 10.69 -0.38 -2.13
C ILE A 35 10.87 -1.21 -3.40
N THR A 36 12.10 -1.61 -3.75
CA THR A 36 12.39 -2.38 -4.97
C THR A 36 12.75 -3.83 -4.74
N GLU A 37 13.17 -4.29 -3.56
CA GLU A 37 13.54 -5.71 -3.36
C GLU A 37 12.33 -6.52 -2.84
N PRO A 38 11.92 -7.62 -3.49
CA PRO A 38 10.74 -8.41 -3.10
C PRO A 38 10.76 -8.92 -1.66
N GLU A 39 11.91 -9.37 -1.19
CA GLU A 39 12.09 -9.89 0.17
C GLU A 39 11.87 -8.79 1.21
N ARG A 40 12.23 -7.54 0.87
CA ARG A 40 12.09 -6.38 1.78
C ARG A 40 10.68 -5.82 1.78
N THR A 41 9.99 -5.80 0.63
CA THR A 41 8.61 -5.31 0.53
C THR A 41 7.62 -6.24 1.22
N THR A 42 7.93 -7.54 1.32
CA THR A 42 7.09 -8.56 2.00
C THR A 42 6.63 -8.13 3.39
N ARG A 43 7.48 -7.42 4.14
CA ARG A 43 7.17 -6.99 5.52
C ARG A 43 6.05 -5.96 5.62
N TRP A 44 5.83 -5.14 4.61
CA TRP A 44 5.02 -3.92 4.76
C TRP A 44 4.03 -3.64 3.61
N PHE A 45 4.33 -4.12 2.40
CA PHE A 45 3.46 -3.98 1.24
C PHE A 45 2.93 -5.35 0.78
N GLY A 46 3.81 -6.34 0.79
CA GLY A 46 3.53 -7.70 0.33
C GLY A 46 4.65 -8.23 -0.57
N PRO A 47 4.72 -9.55 -0.75
CA PRO A 47 5.65 -10.15 -1.70
C PRO A 47 5.19 -9.82 -3.12
N TRP A 48 6.14 -9.73 -4.04
CA TRP A 48 5.87 -9.61 -5.45
C TRP A 48 6.83 -10.48 -6.26
N GLU A 49 6.45 -10.83 -7.48
CA GLU A 49 7.27 -11.58 -8.43
C GLU A 49 7.16 -10.98 -9.84
N GLY A 50 8.17 -11.19 -10.67
CA GLY A 50 8.19 -10.69 -12.05
C GLY A 50 9.58 -10.24 -12.48
N ASP A 51 9.64 -9.57 -13.63
CA ASP A 51 10.86 -8.97 -14.18
C ASP A 51 10.99 -7.53 -13.67
N GLU A 52 12.10 -7.23 -12.98
CA GLU A 52 12.40 -5.95 -12.33
C GLU A 52 12.89 -4.85 -13.28
N THR A 53 12.44 -4.88 -14.54
CA THR A 53 12.82 -3.91 -15.57
C THR A 53 11.67 -2.96 -15.95
N PRO A 54 11.99 -1.70 -16.30
CA PRO A 54 10.99 -0.74 -16.76
C PRO A 54 10.16 -1.27 -17.94
N GLY A 55 8.84 -1.07 -17.87
CA GLY A 55 7.91 -1.51 -18.91
C GLY A 55 7.45 -2.96 -18.79
N ARG A 56 7.92 -3.71 -17.78
CA ARG A 56 7.42 -5.04 -17.44
C ARG A 56 6.37 -4.99 -16.35
N THR A 57 5.64 -6.09 -16.25
CA THR A 57 4.59 -6.28 -15.24
C THR A 57 5.12 -7.14 -14.11
N ILE A 58 4.87 -6.70 -12.88
CA ILE A 58 5.05 -7.49 -11.67
C ILE A 58 3.70 -7.93 -11.12
N ARG A 59 3.67 -9.07 -10.44
CA ARG A 59 2.50 -9.56 -9.70
C ARG A 59 2.74 -9.36 -8.22
N VAL A 60 1.95 -8.50 -7.59
CA VAL A 60 1.97 -8.26 -6.14
C VAL A 60 0.89 -9.09 -5.47
N GLN A 61 1.24 -9.78 -4.39
CA GLN A 61 0.25 -10.36 -3.49
C GLN A 61 0.02 -9.40 -2.33
N MET A 62 -1.24 -8.98 -2.14
CA MET A 62 -1.63 -8.16 -0.98
C MET A 62 -2.02 -9.09 0.18
N PRO A 63 -1.15 -9.30 1.18
CA PRO A 63 -1.51 -10.11 2.33
C PRO A 63 -2.57 -9.37 3.13
N ILE A 64 -3.69 -10.05 3.38
CA ILE A 64 -4.63 -9.61 4.41
C ILE A 64 -3.98 -10.04 5.74
N PRO A 65 -3.64 -9.13 6.66
CA PRO A 65 -3.15 -9.52 7.98
C PRO A 65 -4.21 -10.42 8.66
N PRO A 66 -3.81 -11.33 9.56
CA PRO A 66 -4.75 -12.21 10.25
C PRO A 66 -5.88 -11.35 10.83
N LEU A 67 -7.09 -11.55 10.31
CA LEU A 67 -8.26 -10.89 10.86
C LEU A 67 -8.51 -11.58 12.20
N ASP A 68 -8.30 -10.85 13.29
CA ASP A 68 -8.94 -11.27 14.54
C ASP A 68 -10.47 -11.14 14.36
N ASP A 69 -11.23 -11.93 15.13
CA ASP A 69 -12.70 -11.94 15.05
C ASP A 69 -13.29 -10.53 15.26
N ALA A 70 -12.58 -9.66 15.98
CA ALA A 70 -12.97 -8.29 16.26
C ALA A 70 -12.95 -7.37 15.02
N LEU A 71 -11.99 -7.53 14.10
CA LEU A 71 -11.94 -6.73 12.87
C LEU A 71 -13.01 -7.17 11.85
N PHE A 72 -13.36 -8.46 11.83
CA PHE A 72 -14.39 -9.00 10.94
C PHE A 72 -15.77 -8.39 11.22
N HIS A 73 -16.13 -8.17 12.49
CA HIS A 73 -17.38 -7.48 12.85
C HIS A 73 -17.41 -6.00 12.46
N ARG A 74 -16.23 -5.36 12.32
CA ARG A 74 -16.12 -3.94 11.98
C ARG A 74 -16.12 -3.68 10.46
N ILE A 75 -15.64 -4.65 9.67
CA ILE A 75 -15.64 -4.61 8.19
C ILE A 75 -16.88 -5.31 7.60
N GLY A 76 -17.40 -6.32 8.30
CA GLY A 76 -18.42 -7.28 7.87
C GLY A 76 -19.87 -6.78 7.81
N ARG A 77 -20.12 -5.49 7.59
CA ARG A 77 -21.47 -5.01 7.24
C ARG A 77 -21.56 -4.24 5.92
N LYS A 78 -20.44 -3.95 5.24
CA LYS A 78 -20.48 -3.10 4.04
C LYS A 78 -20.13 -3.80 2.72
N VAL A 79 -19.51 -4.98 2.74
CA VAL A 79 -19.03 -5.64 1.50
C VAL A 79 -19.95 -6.77 1.01
N LEU A 80 -20.93 -7.23 1.80
CA LEU A 80 -21.89 -8.27 1.39
C LEU A 80 -23.23 -7.75 0.84
N LEU A 81 -23.42 -6.44 0.71
CA LEU A 81 -24.62 -5.81 0.12
C LEU A 81 -24.28 -5.07 -1.19
N THR A 82 -23.54 -5.73 -2.08
CA THR A 82 -23.44 -5.36 -3.50
C THR A 82 -23.12 -6.64 -4.24
N GLY A 83 -24.16 -7.40 -4.55
CA GLY A 83 -24.02 -8.74 -5.13
C GLY A 83 -25.28 -9.58 -5.10
N ARG A 84 -26.47 -8.98 -5.32
CA ARG A 84 -27.69 -9.60 -5.89
C ARG A 84 -28.87 -8.63 -5.78
N GLN A 85 -29.17 -7.95 -6.88
CA GLN A 85 -30.43 -8.12 -7.59
C GLN A 85 -30.06 -8.35 -9.05
#